data_AF-A0A7S3HKX4-F1
#
_entry.id   AF-A0A7S3HKX4-F1
#
_cell.length_a   1.000
_cell.length_b   1.000
_cell.length_c   1.000
_cell.angle_alpha   90.00
_cell.angle_beta   90.00
_cell.angle_gamma   90.00
#
_symmetry.space_group_name_H-M   'P 1'
#
loop_
_entity.id
_entity.type
_entity.pdbx_description
1 polymer ?
#
loop_
_entity_poly.entity_id
_entity_poly.type
_entity_poly.pdbx_seq_one_letter_code
_entity_poly.pdbx_strand_id
1 'polypeptide(L)'
;FTQKYTSHLLSINDLMRSFLILAVLAVLNSASAALNAKAWKSNSEFPTEKDYPEHEYLKSKPNTAIAFSGGGSRAYTGAMGCLAAFHELNLLKNIRYIGGISGGAWATTTFTYVQNVSNDDVFLGKVADPKHITVENLKKMEPGCARGLSAPEMTLIALEAIKDKKVDSPAAAWSYAVSKTYLEPVGIKPNTRFSWDAATVKDIKSRNS
;
A
#
# COMPACT_ATOMS: atom_id res chain seq x y z
N PHE A 1 -17.33 6.70 32.16
CA PHE A 1 -16.76 5.34 32.18
C PHE A 1 -15.24 5.45 32.17
N THR A 2 -14.64 5.41 33.36
CA THR A 2 -13.19 5.57 33.57
C THR A 2 -12.60 4.18 33.86
N GLN A 3 -12.25 3.46 32.80
CA GLN A 3 -11.44 2.25 32.93
C GLN A 3 -9.97 2.68 32.82
N LYS A 4 -9.22 2.50 33.92
CA LYS A 4 -7.78 2.70 34.02
C LYS A 4 -7.07 1.84 32.96
N TYR A 5 -6.70 2.46 31.83
CA TYR A 5 -5.57 1.98 31.04
C TYR A 5 -4.30 2.58 31.64
N THR A 6 -3.79 1.94 32.70
CA THR A 6 -2.35 2.04 33.02
C THR A 6 -1.59 1.32 31.91
N SER A 7 -1.38 2.02 30.80
CA SER A 7 -0.50 1.60 29.73
C SER A 7 0.86 2.23 29.97
N HIS A 8 1.92 1.45 29.79
CA HIS A 8 3.26 1.94 29.53
C HIS A 8 3.21 2.76 28.24
N LEU A 9 2.78 4.02 28.34
CA LEU A 9 2.90 4.98 27.27
C LEU A 9 4.39 5.30 27.14
N LEU A 10 5.06 4.64 26.19
CA LEU A 10 6.28 5.18 25.61
C LEU A 10 5.98 6.64 25.27
N SER A 11 6.81 7.57 25.76
CA SER A 11 6.58 8.98 25.45
C SER A 11 6.62 9.16 23.93
N ILE A 12 5.93 10.17 23.40
CA ILE A 12 5.99 10.50 21.96
C ILE A 12 7.46 10.59 21.48
N ASN A 13 8.35 11.08 22.36
CA ASN A 13 9.78 11.15 22.09
C ASN A 13 10.45 9.77 22.00
N ASP A 14 10.05 8.81 22.84
CA ASP A 14 10.54 7.43 22.76
C ASP A 14 10.04 6.74 21.50
N LEU A 15 8.76 6.95 21.14
CA LEU A 15 8.18 6.41 19.91
C LEU A 15 8.88 6.98 18.66
N MET A 16 9.15 8.28 18.65
CA MET A 16 9.88 8.95 17.56
C MET A 16 11.33 8.49 17.46
N ARG A 17 12.02 8.29 18.60
CA ARG A 17 13.39 7.76 18.61
C ARG A 17 13.42 6.32 18.12
N SER A 18 12.49 5.47 18.57
CA SER A 18 12.36 4.10 18.09
C SER A 18 12.06 4.06 16.59
N PHE A 19 11.20 4.94 16.08
CA PHE A 19 10.91 5.05 14.64
C PHE A 19 12.16 5.44 13.83
N LEU A 20 12.91 6.45 14.29
CA LEU A 20 14.12 6.90 13.59
C LEU A 20 15.18 5.79 13.56
N ILE A 21 15.35 5.06 14.66
CA ILE A 21 16.29 3.94 14.76
C ILE A 21 15.87 2.79 13.83
N LEU A 22 14.59 2.42 13.81
CA LEU A 22 14.07 1.40 12.90
C LEU A 22 14.22 1.79 11.43
N ALA A 23 13.94 3.04 11.08
CA ALA A 23 14.08 3.54 9.72
C ALA A 23 15.55 3.52 9.25
N VAL A 24 16.50 3.95 10.09
CA VAL A 24 17.94 3.93 9.77
C VAL A 24 18.46 2.50 9.65
N LEU A 25 18.09 1.61 10.58
CA LEU A 25 18.53 0.21 10.55
C LEU A 25 17.92 -0.57 9.37
N ALA A 26 16.70 -0.24 8.95
CA ALA A 26 16.08 -0.84 7.78
C ALA A 26 16.81 -0.46 6.47
N VAL A 27 17.34 0.77 6.37
CA VAL A 27 18.14 1.21 5.21
C VAL A 27 19.50 0.50 5.17
N LEU A 28 20.12 0.27 6.33
CA LEU A 28 21.45 -0.33 6.44
C LEU A 28 21.47 -1.86 6.25
N ASN A 29 20.33 -2.53 6.39
CA ASN A 29 20.23 -3.99 6.36
C ASN A 29 19.42 -4.47 5.14
N SER A 30 19.81 -4.03 3.95
CA SER A 30 19.25 -4.53 2.70
C SER A 30 19.78 -5.94 2.42
N ALA A 31 18.93 -6.94 2.64
CA ALA A 31 19.25 -8.31 2.25
C ALA A 31 19.45 -8.37 0.72
N SER A 32 20.64 -8.77 0.29
CA SER A 32 20.91 -9.06 -1.12
C SER A 32 20.39 -10.47 -1.43
N ALA A 33 19.41 -10.55 -2.31
CA ALA A 33 18.97 -11.81 -2.90
C ALA A 33 19.35 -11.82 -4.39
N ALA A 34 20.01 -12.89 -4.85
CA ALA A 34 20.25 -13.10 -6.26
C ALA A 34 18.95 -13.59 -6.93
N LEU A 35 18.23 -12.66 -7.57
CA LEU A 35 16.97 -12.95 -8.26
C LEU A 35 17.14 -12.84 -9.77
N ASN A 36 16.59 -13.80 -10.50
CA ASN A 36 16.49 -13.77 -11.95
C ASN A 36 15.19 -13.08 -12.36
N ALA A 37 15.31 -11.83 -12.84
CA ALA A 37 14.20 -11.06 -13.39
C ALA A 37 14.14 -11.17 -14.93
N LYS A 38 12.93 -11.11 -15.48
CA LYS A 38 12.69 -10.85 -16.91
C LYS A 38 12.27 -9.39 -16.99
N ALA A 39 12.81 -8.67 -17.96
CA ALA A 39 12.42 -7.30 -18.25
C ALA A 39 12.08 -7.20 -19.74
N TRP A 40 11.02 -6.47 -20.05
CA TRP A 40 10.78 -6.01 -21.41
C TRP A 40 11.83 -4.96 -21.74
N LYS A 41 12.52 -5.14 -22.86
CA LYS A 41 13.56 -4.23 -23.34
C LYS A 41 13.03 -3.50 -24.56
N SER A 42 13.16 -2.17 -24.54
CA SER A 42 13.10 -1.38 -25.77
C SER A 42 14.40 -1.61 -26.55
N ASN A 43 14.26 -1.95 -27.83
CA ASN A 43 15.41 -2.01 -28.75
C ASN A 43 15.70 -0.64 -29.41
N SER A 44 14.83 0.34 -29.17
CA SER A 44 14.96 1.71 -29.64
C SER A 44 15.57 2.61 -28.56
N GLU A 45 16.16 3.75 -28.96
CA GLU A 45 16.70 4.77 -28.04
C GLU A 45 15.67 5.22 -27.00
N PHE A 46 14.41 5.33 -27.43
CA PHE A 46 13.26 5.58 -26.56
C PHE A 46 12.22 4.48 -26.73
N PRO A 47 11.56 4.04 -25.63
CA PRO A 47 10.46 3.09 -25.72
C PRO A 47 9.34 3.60 -26.62
N THR A 48 8.80 2.69 -27.41
CA THR A 48 7.62 2.85 -28.26
C THR A 48 6.44 2.09 -27.66
N GLU A 49 5.23 2.35 -28.14
CA GLU A 49 4.02 1.64 -27.68
C GLU A 49 4.13 0.11 -27.82
N LYS A 50 4.88 -0.39 -28.82
CA LYS A 50 5.09 -1.82 -29.05
C LYS A 50 6.00 -2.48 -28.01
N ASP A 51 6.75 -1.69 -27.24
CA ASP A 51 7.66 -2.20 -26.21
C ASP A 51 6.93 -2.53 -24.90
N TYR A 52 5.68 -2.08 -24.75
CA TYR A 52 4.85 -2.30 -23.55
C TYR A 52 3.88 -3.47 -23.76
N PRO A 53 4.04 -4.61 -23.06
CA PRO A 53 3.21 -5.79 -23.26
C PRO A 53 1.72 -5.54 -22.97
N GLU A 54 1.42 -4.55 -22.13
CA GLU A 54 0.07 -4.19 -21.76
C GLU A 54 -0.63 -3.25 -22.75
N HIS A 55 0.08 -2.70 -23.74
CA HIS A 55 -0.44 -1.66 -24.64
C HIS A 55 -1.75 -2.07 -25.32
N GLU A 56 -1.83 -3.29 -25.85
CA GLU A 56 -3.01 -3.80 -26.55
C GLU A 56 -4.27 -3.83 -25.66
N TYR A 57 -4.09 -4.04 -24.36
CA TYR A 57 -5.19 -4.08 -23.38
C TYR A 57 -5.63 -2.69 -22.93
N LEU A 58 -4.77 -1.68 -23.10
CA LEU A 58 -4.96 -0.34 -22.55
C LEU A 58 -5.14 0.76 -23.60
N LYS A 59 -4.93 0.45 -24.89
CA LYS A 59 -4.99 1.41 -26.00
C LYS A 59 -6.33 2.15 -26.12
N SER A 60 -7.44 1.53 -25.68
CA SER A 60 -8.78 2.15 -25.70
C SER A 60 -8.98 3.19 -24.60
N LYS A 61 -8.17 3.19 -23.53
CA LYS A 61 -8.24 4.19 -22.47
C LYS A 61 -7.55 5.49 -22.88
N PRO A 62 -7.94 6.67 -22.36
CA PRO A 62 -7.18 7.91 -22.58
C PRO A 62 -5.73 7.82 -22.09
N ASN A 63 -4.82 8.59 -22.67
CA ASN A 63 -3.41 8.59 -22.27
C ASN A 63 -3.15 9.43 -21.01
N THR A 64 -3.75 9.01 -19.89
CA THR A 64 -3.67 9.69 -18.59
C THR A 64 -3.11 8.72 -17.55
N ALA A 65 -2.15 9.20 -16.77
CA ALA A 65 -1.57 8.45 -15.66
C ALA A 65 -1.61 9.27 -14.36
N ILE A 66 -1.71 8.58 -13.24
CA ILE A 66 -1.60 9.16 -11.91
C ILE A 66 -0.41 8.54 -11.19
N ALA A 67 0.39 9.39 -10.54
CA ALA A 67 1.52 8.98 -9.73
C ALA A 67 1.36 9.51 -8.30
N PHE A 68 1.23 8.58 -7.33
CA PHE A 68 1.17 8.92 -5.91
C PHE A 68 2.56 8.90 -5.27
N SER A 69 2.92 9.99 -4.61
CA SER A 69 4.23 10.12 -3.95
C SER A 69 4.35 9.25 -2.69
N GLY A 70 5.57 9.20 -2.15
CA GLY A 70 5.86 8.61 -0.85
C GLY A 70 5.42 9.50 0.32
N GLY A 71 5.45 8.93 1.52
CA GLY A 71 5.07 9.64 2.75
C GLY A 71 4.31 8.79 3.78
N GLY A 72 4.50 7.46 3.74
CA GLY A 72 3.86 6.52 4.66
C GLY A 72 2.34 6.63 4.69
N SER A 73 1.75 6.46 5.87
CA SER A 73 0.30 6.46 6.07
C SER A 73 -0.37 7.76 5.59
N ARG A 74 0.31 8.91 5.70
CA ARG A 74 -0.23 10.20 5.21
C ARG A 74 -0.43 10.19 3.70
N ALA A 75 0.57 9.74 2.95
CA ALA A 75 0.48 9.65 1.50
C ALA A 75 -0.56 8.61 1.06
N TYR A 76 -0.64 7.49 1.78
CA TYR A 76 -1.68 6.49 1.59
C TYR A 76 -3.10 7.07 1.73
N THR A 77 -3.40 7.74 2.85
CA THR A 77 -4.72 8.32 3.12
C THR A 77 -5.07 9.40 2.09
N GLY A 78 -4.10 10.23 1.71
CA GLY A 78 -4.28 11.23 0.65
C GLY A 78 -4.61 10.62 -0.71
N ALA A 79 -3.88 9.57 -1.11
CA ALA A 79 -4.14 8.85 -2.34
C ALA A 79 -5.55 8.22 -2.36
N MET A 80 -6.00 7.63 -1.25
CA MET A 80 -7.35 7.09 -1.12
C MET A 80 -8.43 8.18 -1.22
N GLY A 81 -8.16 9.39 -0.70
CA GLY A 81 -9.02 10.55 -0.88
C GLY A 81 -9.15 10.96 -2.36
N CYS A 82 -8.02 11.02 -3.07
CA CYS A 82 -8.02 11.31 -4.52
C CYS A 82 -8.78 10.25 -5.31
N LEU A 83 -8.54 8.96 -5.04
CA LEU A 83 -9.24 7.87 -5.70
C LEU A 83 -10.75 7.92 -5.44
N ALA A 84 -11.18 8.21 -4.21
CA ALA A 84 -12.59 8.41 -3.88
C ALA A 84 -13.22 9.54 -4.70
N ALA A 85 -12.53 10.68 -4.83
CA ALA A 85 -13.01 11.79 -5.65
C ALA A 85 -13.09 11.43 -7.13
N PHE A 86 -12.09 10.71 -7.67
CA PHE A 86 -12.13 10.26 -9.06
C PHE A 86 -13.25 9.25 -9.31
N HIS A 87 -13.53 8.38 -8.35
CA HIS A 87 -14.64 7.44 -8.43
C HIS A 87 -15.99 8.18 -8.44
N GLU A 88 -16.21 9.08 -7.48
CA GLU A 88 -17.44 9.86 -7.35
C GLU A 88 -17.72 10.75 -8.57
N LEU A 89 -16.66 11.32 -9.18
CA LEU A 89 -16.75 12.11 -10.40
C LEU A 89 -16.78 11.26 -11.68
N ASN A 90 -16.77 9.94 -11.58
CA ASN A 90 -16.70 9.00 -12.71
C ASN A 90 -15.50 9.29 -13.66
N LEU A 91 -14.36 9.65 -13.08
CA LEU A 91 -13.10 9.96 -13.77
C LEU A 91 -12.13 8.77 -13.82
N LEU A 92 -12.34 7.72 -13.01
CA LEU A 92 -11.50 6.51 -13.04
C LEU A 92 -11.42 5.87 -14.43
N LYS A 93 -12.51 5.93 -15.22
CA LYS A 93 -12.55 5.45 -16.61
C LYS A 93 -11.57 6.17 -17.56
N ASN A 94 -11.12 7.37 -17.18
CA ASN A 94 -10.19 8.18 -17.97
C ASN A 94 -8.72 7.95 -17.62
N ILE A 95 -8.43 7.06 -16.67
CA ILE A 95 -7.08 6.80 -16.17
C ILE A 95 -6.59 5.45 -16.70
N ARG A 96 -5.46 5.49 -17.40
CA ARG A 96 -4.80 4.31 -17.97
C ARG A 96 -3.85 3.66 -16.99
N TYR A 97 -3.07 4.46 -16.26
CA TYR A 97 -2.07 3.96 -15.33
C TYR A 97 -2.17 4.64 -13.96
N ILE A 98 -1.95 3.85 -12.91
CA ILE A 98 -1.81 4.35 -11.55
C ILE A 98 -0.51 3.76 -11.00
N GLY A 99 0.42 4.63 -10.62
CA GLY A 99 1.69 4.27 -10.01
C GLY A 99 1.85 4.92 -8.64
N GLY A 100 2.73 4.37 -7.81
CA GLY A 100 3.03 4.96 -6.52
C GLY A 100 4.34 4.45 -5.93
N ILE A 101 4.91 5.24 -5.02
CA ILE A 101 6.10 4.88 -4.25
C ILE A 101 5.81 4.95 -2.74
N SER A 102 6.42 4.07 -1.94
CA SER A 102 6.24 4.04 -0.47
C SER A 102 4.73 4.03 -0.09
N GLY A 103 4.24 5.02 0.67
CA GLY A 103 2.82 5.15 1.01
C GLY A 103 1.87 5.18 -0.20
N GLY A 104 2.29 5.81 -1.30
CA GLY A 104 1.56 5.77 -2.57
C GLY A 104 1.52 4.35 -3.15
N ALA A 105 2.62 3.57 -3.03
CA ALA A 105 2.64 2.18 -3.48
C ALA A 105 1.70 1.29 -2.66
N TRP A 106 1.59 1.56 -1.35
CA TRP A 106 0.60 0.86 -0.50
C TRP A 106 -0.81 1.14 -1.03
N ALA A 107 -1.12 2.39 -1.35
CA ALA A 107 -2.43 2.78 -1.86
C ALA A 107 -2.75 2.16 -3.23
N THR A 108 -1.82 2.23 -4.18
CA THR A 108 -2.03 1.65 -5.51
C THR A 108 -2.19 0.13 -5.45
N THR A 109 -1.40 -0.54 -4.60
CA THR A 109 -1.48 -1.99 -4.43
C THR A 109 -2.81 -2.37 -3.80
N THR A 110 -3.23 -1.71 -2.72
CA THR A 110 -4.49 -2.07 -2.07
C THR A 110 -5.70 -1.81 -2.97
N PHE A 111 -5.73 -0.67 -3.66
CA PHE A 111 -6.79 -0.36 -4.62
C PHE A 111 -6.88 -1.35 -5.78
N THR A 112 -5.74 -1.84 -6.26
CA THR A 112 -5.72 -2.84 -7.35
C THR A 112 -6.25 -4.19 -6.89
N TYR A 113 -5.83 -4.66 -5.71
CA TYR A 113 -6.13 -6.03 -5.25
C TYR A 113 -7.47 -6.19 -4.54
N VAL A 114 -8.00 -5.11 -3.96
CA VAL A 114 -9.31 -5.14 -3.27
C VAL A 114 -10.45 -5.49 -4.21
N GLN A 115 -10.29 -5.34 -5.53
CA GLN A 115 -11.32 -5.67 -6.52
C GLN A 115 -11.80 -7.13 -6.45
N ASN A 116 -11.01 -8.02 -5.82
CA ASN A 116 -11.38 -9.41 -5.58
C ASN A 116 -12.18 -9.63 -4.27
N VAL A 117 -12.31 -8.60 -3.43
CA VAL A 117 -12.79 -8.70 -2.04
C VAL A 117 -13.90 -7.68 -1.74
N SER A 118 -13.92 -6.52 -2.39
CA SER A 118 -14.87 -5.44 -2.19
C SER A 118 -15.12 -4.67 -3.50
N ASN A 119 -16.15 -3.81 -3.50
CA ASN A 119 -16.36 -2.82 -4.55
C ASN A 119 -15.81 -1.45 -4.15
N ASP A 120 -15.65 -0.56 -5.15
CA ASP A 120 -15.06 0.77 -4.98
C ASP A 120 -15.92 1.70 -4.11
N ASP A 121 -17.25 1.58 -4.12
CA ASP A 121 -18.14 2.42 -3.30
C ASP A 121 -17.90 2.21 -1.80
N VAL A 122 -17.73 0.96 -1.38
CA VAL A 122 -17.43 0.59 0.01
C VAL A 122 -15.97 0.90 0.33
N PHE A 123 -15.06 0.47 -0.55
CA PHE A 123 -13.63 0.53 -0.27
C PHE A 123 -13.10 1.97 -0.22
N LEU A 124 -13.50 2.82 -1.15
CA LEU A 124 -13.08 4.22 -1.17
C LEU A 124 -13.88 5.06 -0.18
N GLY A 125 -15.10 4.64 0.14
CA GLY A 125 -16.03 5.35 1.00
C GLY A 125 -16.50 6.69 0.40
N LYS A 126 -17.52 7.29 0.99
CA LYS A 126 -18.08 8.56 0.51
C LYS A 126 -17.11 9.73 0.68
N VAL A 127 -17.12 10.70 -0.23
CA VAL A 127 -16.48 12.00 0.00
C VAL A 127 -17.42 12.83 0.89
N ALA A 128 -16.87 13.37 1.98
CA ALA A 128 -17.62 14.22 2.89
C ALA A 128 -17.72 15.65 2.34
N ASP A 129 -18.93 16.20 2.31
CA ASP A 129 -19.16 17.64 2.11
C ASP A 129 -18.39 18.43 3.17
N PRO A 130 -17.71 19.54 2.82
CA PRO A 130 -16.99 20.39 3.77
C PRO A 130 -17.78 20.72 5.05
N LYS A 131 -19.10 20.91 4.97
CA LYS A 131 -19.95 21.21 6.13
C LYS A 131 -20.07 20.05 7.14
N HIS A 132 -19.72 18.84 6.71
CA HIS A 132 -19.74 17.63 7.53
C HIS A 132 -18.36 17.23 8.07
N ILE A 133 -17.31 17.99 7.76
CA ILE A 133 -15.96 17.79 8.34
C ILE A 133 -15.93 18.39 9.75
N THR A 134 -16.47 17.64 10.71
CA THR A 134 -16.49 18.01 12.13
C THR A 134 -15.65 17.02 12.94
N VAL A 135 -15.15 17.44 14.12
CA VAL A 135 -14.40 16.56 15.02
C VAL A 135 -15.19 15.30 15.38
N GLU A 136 -16.51 15.42 15.52
CA GLU A 136 -17.38 14.29 15.84
C GLU A 136 -17.47 13.28 14.68
N ASN A 137 -17.54 13.78 13.43
CA ASN A 137 -17.59 12.91 12.25
C ASN A 137 -16.22 12.30 11.93
N LEU A 138 -15.12 13.03 12.17
CA LEU A 138 -13.76 12.53 11.95
C LEU A 138 -13.39 11.34 12.84
N LYS A 139 -14.10 11.11 13.95
CA LYS A 139 -13.94 9.92 14.81
C LYS A 139 -14.58 8.66 14.22
N LYS A 140 -15.36 8.79 13.15
CA LYS A 140 -16.12 7.71 12.54
C LYS A 140 -15.51 7.37 11.20
N MET A 141 -15.31 6.07 10.96
CA MET A 141 -14.92 5.54 9.67
C MET A 141 -15.84 4.38 9.34
N GLU A 142 -16.39 4.40 8.13
CA GLU A 142 -17.26 3.31 7.67
C GLU A 142 -16.48 1.98 7.64
N PRO A 143 -17.08 0.87 8.10
CA PRO A 143 -16.46 -0.44 7.99
C PRO A 143 -16.07 -0.77 6.54
N GLY A 144 -14.86 -1.30 6.35
CA GLY A 144 -14.34 -1.65 5.02
C GLY A 144 -13.74 -0.48 4.22
N CYS A 145 -13.86 0.76 4.70
CA CYS A 145 -13.22 1.91 4.06
C CYS A 145 -11.69 1.85 4.20
N ALA A 146 -11.00 1.93 3.07
CA ALA A 146 -9.55 1.85 2.95
C ALA A 146 -8.81 2.93 3.76
N ARG A 147 -9.43 4.10 3.96
CA ARG A 147 -8.87 5.19 4.79
C ARG A 147 -8.76 4.81 6.26
N GLY A 148 -9.55 3.83 6.73
CA GLY A 148 -9.42 3.26 8.07
C GLY A 148 -8.16 2.39 8.24
N LEU A 149 -7.57 1.89 7.15
CA LEU A 149 -6.38 1.03 7.24
C LEU A 149 -5.15 1.76 7.78
N SER A 150 -5.11 3.09 7.73
CA SER A 150 -4.02 3.88 8.33
C SER A 150 -4.18 4.11 9.84
N ALA A 151 -5.25 3.63 10.48
CA ALA A 151 -5.51 3.83 11.90
C ALA A 151 -4.59 3.05 12.87
N PRO A 152 -4.15 1.80 12.55
CA PRO A 152 -3.25 1.07 13.43
C PRO A 152 -1.85 1.69 13.54
N GLU A 153 -1.27 1.62 14.74
CA GLU A 153 0.08 2.09 15.03
C GLU A 153 1.15 1.12 14.49
N MET A 154 1.58 1.34 13.25
CA MET A 154 2.54 0.47 12.55
C MET A 154 3.84 0.24 13.33
N THR A 155 4.32 1.25 14.06
CA THR A 155 5.53 1.12 14.88
C THR A 155 5.34 0.09 16.00
N LEU A 156 4.17 0.08 16.65
CA LEU A 156 3.85 -0.92 17.68
C LEU A 156 3.76 -2.32 17.06
N ILE A 157 3.11 -2.46 15.91
CA ILE A 157 3.03 -3.73 15.18
C ILE A 157 4.44 -4.26 14.84
N ALA A 158 5.35 -3.38 14.39
CA ALA A 158 6.73 -3.75 14.09
C ALA A 158 7.51 -4.16 15.37
N LEU A 159 7.38 -3.41 16.46
CA LEU A 159 8.04 -3.71 17.74
C LEU A 159 7.53 -5.02 18.34
N GLU A 160 6.22 -5.27 18.28
CA GLU A 160 5.61 -6.54 18.70
C GLU A 160 6.12 -7.70 17.85
N ALA A 161 6.26 -7.53 16.53
CA ALA A 161 6.82 -8.56 15.67
C ALA A 161 8.27 -8.93 16.06
N ILE A 162 9.09 -7.94 16.42
CA ILE A 162 10.46 -8.17 16.91
C ILE A 162 10.43 -8.87 18.27
N LYS A 163 9.63 -8.36 19.22
CA LYS A 163 9.52 -8.91 20.58
C LYS A 163 9.07 -10.38 20.56
N ASP A 164 8.10 -10.70 19.70
CA ASP A 164 7.55 -12.04 19.56
C ASP A 164 8.40 -12.95 18.67
N LYS A 165 9.55 -12.47 18.17
CA LYS A 165 10.45 -13.20 17.25
C LYS A 165 9.74 -13.68 15.97
N LYS A 166 8.73 -12.94 15.50
CA LYS A 166 8.02 -13.22 14.23
C LYS A 166 8.84 -12.83 13.00
N VAL A 167 9.86 -12.01 13.20
CA VAL A 167 10.77 -11.47 12.18
C VAL A 167 12.19 -11.47 12.74
N ASP A 168 13.17 -11.49 11.84
CA ASP A 168 14.60 -11.61 12.15
C ASP A 168 15.37 -10.30 12.07
N SER A 169 14.74 -9.23 11.56
CA SER A 169 15.40 -7.96 11.31
C SER A 169 14.43 -6.77 11.41
N PRO A 170 14.94 -5.54 11.66
CA PRO A 170 14.12 -4.33 11.64
C PRO A 170 13.45 -4.07 10.27
N ALA A 171 14.13 -4.39 9.16
CA ALA A 171 13.55 -4.28 7.83
C ALA A 171 12.38 -5.25 7.62
N ALA A 172 12.53 -6.50 8.09
CA ALA A 172 11.44 -7.47 8.09
C ALA A 172 10.29 -7.04 9.01
N ALA A 173 10.59 -6.43 10.16
CA ALA A 173 9.58 -5.89 11.08
C ALA A 173 8.74 -4.78 10.44
N TRP A 174 9.39 -3.86 9.73
CA TRP A 174 8.70 -2.80 8.99
C TRP A 174 7.82 -3.37 7.87
N SER A 175 8.36 -4.31 7.09
CA SER A 175 7.63 -4.99 6.02
C SER A 175 6.43 -5.77 6.56
N TYR A 176 6.59 -6.41 7.73
CA TYR A 176 5.54 -7.10 8.46
C TYR A 176 4.43 -6.14 8.88
N ALA A 177 4.78 -4.99 9.44
CA ALA A 177 3.80 -3.97 9.80
C ALA A 177 3.03 -3.44 8.57
N VAL A 178 3.72 -3.12 7.47
CA VAL A 178 3.07 -2.73 6.20
C VAL A 178 2.10 -3.82 5.73
N SER A 179 2.52 -5.08 5.75
CA SER A 179 1.68 -6.22 5.35
C SER A 179 0.41 -6.31 6.20
N LYS A 180 0.57 -6.31 7.53
CA LYS A 180 -0.56 -6.41 8.48
C LYS A 180 -1.54 -5.26 8.36
N THR A 181 -1.03 -4.05 8.17
CA THR A 181 -1.83 -2.82 8.15
C THR A 181 -2.57 -2.63 6.82
N TYR A 182 -1.90 -2.86 5.68
CA TYR A 182 -2.44 -2.48 4.37
C TYR A 182 -2.77 -3.67 3.46
N LEU A 183 -1.91 -4.69 3.41
CA LEU A 183 -1.99 -5.73 2.39
C LEU A 183 -2.93 -6.87 2.80
N GLU A 184 -2.82 -7.36 4.03
CA GLU A 184 -3.66 -8.45 4.54
C GLU A 184 -5.16 -8.12 4.54
N PRO A 185 -5.59 -6.91 4.93
CA PRO A 185 -7.01 -6.54 4.89
C PRO A 185 -7.63 -6.59 3.49
N VAL A 186 -6.83 -6.45 2.43
CA VAL A 186 -7.28 -6.57 1.03
C VAL A 186 -7.02 -7.95 0.43
N GLY A 187 -6.72 -8.95 1.27
CA GLY A 187 -6.55 -10.34 0.87
C GLY A 187 -5.13 -10.73 0.44
N ILE A 188 -4.16 -9.82 0.48
CA ILE A 188 -2.77 -10.12 0.17
C ILE A 188 -2.09 -10.66 1.44
N LYS A 189 -1.90 -11.98 1.50
CA LYS A 189 -1.32 -12.64 2.67
C LYS A 189 0.21 -12.71 2.59
N PRO A 190 0.92 -12.66 3.74
CA PRO A 190 2.33 -12.99 3.79
C PRO A 190 2.61 -14.33 3.11
N ASN A 191 3.70 -14.41 2.34
CA ASN A 191 4.13 -15.59 1.59
C ASN A 191 3.18 -16.04 0.46
N THR A 192 2.08 -15.33 0.19
CA THR A 192 1.33 -15.53 -1.05
C THR A 192 1.99 -14.76 -2.18
N ARG A 193 2.34 -15.48 -3.25
CA ARG A 193 2.82 -14.87 -4.49
C ARG A 193 1.60 -14.46 -5.29
N PHE A 194 1.55 -13.21 -5.68
CA PHE A 194 0.52 -12.68 -6.55
C PHE A 194 1.18 -12.10 -7.81
N SER A 195 0.52 -12.27 -8.95
CA SER A 195 0.89 -11.70 -10.24
C SER A 195 -0.38 -11.59 -11.08
N TRP A 196 -0.25 -11.13 -12.32
CA TRP A 196 -1.35 -11.05 -13.29
C TRP A 196 -2.15 -12.37 -13.40
N ASP A 197 -1.46 -13.51 -13.44
CA ASP A 197 -2.07 -14.84 -13.48
C ASP A 197 -1.17 -15.93 -12.84
N ALA A 198 -1.75 -17.13 -12.69
CA ALA A 198 -1.07 -18.29 -12.12
C ALA A 198 0.10 -18.80 -13.00
N ALA A 199 0.04 -18.61 -14.32
CA ALA A 199 1.10 -19.01 -15.24
C ALA A 199 2.36 -18.14 -15.04
N THR A 200 2.17 -16.84 -14.85
CA THR A 200 3.21 -15.87 -14.53
C THR A 200 3.85 -16.18 -13.19
N VAL A 201 3.06 -16.54 -12.16
CA VAL A 201 3.60 -16.99 -10.87
C VAL A 201 4.46 -18.26 -11.05
N LYS A 202 4.02 -19.23 -11.86
CA LYS A 202 4.79 -20.46 -12.14
C LYS A 202 6.11 -20.18 -12.84
N ASP A 203 6.14 -19.31 -13.86
CA ASP A 203 7.37 -18.90 -14.55
C ASP A 203 8.34 -18.14 -13.64
N ILE A 204 7.84 -17.24 -12.78
CA ILE A 204 8.68 -16.54 -11.80
C ILE A 204 9.34 -17.55 -10.85
N LYS A 205 8.59 -18.54 -10.38
CA LYS A 205 9.10 -19.59 -9.50
C LYS A 205 10.21 -20.40 -10.18
N SER A 206 9.97 -20.92 -11.38
CA SER A 206 10.95 -21.79 -12.06
C SER A 206 12.30 -21.11 -12.33
N ARG A 207 12.35 -19.78 -12.35
CA ARG A 207 13.59 -19.00 -12.56
C ARG A 207 14.33 -18.64 -11.27
N ASN A 208 13.67 -18.76 -10.12
CA ASN A 208 14.17 -18.30 -8.81
C ASN A 208 14.10 -19.40 -7.74
N SER A 209 13.93 -20.66 -8.16
CA SER A 209 13.90 -21.86 -7.32
C SER A 209 15.16 -22.67 -7.46
#